data_AF-W7L987-F1
#
_entry.id   AF-W7L987-F1
#
_cell.length_a   1.000
_cell.length_b   1.000
_cell.length_c   1.000
_cell.angle_alpha   90.00
_cell.angle_beta   90.00
_cell.angle_gamma   90.00
#
_symmetry.space_group_name_H-M   'P 1'
#
loop_
_entity.id
_entity.type
_entity.pdbx_description
1 polymer ?
#
loop_
_entity_poly.entity_id
_entity_poly.type
_entity_poly.pdbx_seq_one_letter_code
_entity_poly.pdbx_strand_id
1 'polypeptide(L)'
;MENIIAFKGNVKYQITLDPGVWIFDDRRVDLTTYFIQDNIRKNELEEYTKAVSKHWDREIMEGAVFPPTLKTEKKFEKEKVLTGTFGIPFKPFLMNAEPDESAEIVVIESEDGEARLTLSEAEELILGFSKDGKPLKEDGPVHAYFGDGSNQNSPIKRVKAFRVE
;
A
#
# COMPACT_ATOMS: atom_id res chain seq x y z
N MET A 1 -16.35 18.35 6.41
CA MET A 1 -16.56 16.90 6.31
C MET A 1 -15.33 16.25 6.89
N GLU A 2 -15.49 15.37 7.87
CA GLU A 2 -14.39 14.64 8.50
C GLU A 2 -13.96 13.51 7.55
N ASN A 3 -12.66 13.46 7.23
CA ASN A 3 -12.07 12.48 6.30
C ASN A 3 -11.61 11.20 7.02
N ILE A 4 -12.20 10.92 8.18
CA ILE A 4 -11.81 9.81 9.04
C ILE A 4 -12.44 8.52 8.54
N ILE A 5 -11.63 7.46 8.47
CA ILE A 5 -12.06 6.13 8.08
C ILE A 5 -12.12 5.25 9.32
N ALA A 6 -13.25 4.59 9.55
CA ALA A 6 -13.41 3.69 10.68
C ALA A 6 -12.79 2.32 10.40
N PHE A 7 -12.06 1.76 11.36
CA PHE A 7 -11.63 0.37 11.36
C PHE A 7 -12.36 -0.35 12.50
N LYS A 8 -13.22 -1.30 12.16
CA LYS A 8 -14.18 -1.92 13.08
C LYS A 8 -14.34 -3.42 12.81
N GLY A 9 -15.23 -4.06 13.57
CA GLY A 9 -15.60 -5.46 13.39
C GLY A 9 -14.94 -6.39 14.40
N ASN A 10 -14.60 -7.61 13.98
CA ASN A 10 -14.00 -8.67 14.77
C ASN A 10 -12.50 -8.43 15.05
N VAL A 11 -12.23 -7.34 15.78
CA VAL A 11 -10.90 -6.90 16.17
C VAL A 11 -10.88 -6.52 17.64
N LYS A 12 -9.74 -6.67 18.30
CA LYS A 12 -9.58 -6.29 19.70
C LYS A 12 -9.60 -4.77 19.88
N TYR A 13 -9.05 -4.03 18.93
CA TYR A 13 -8.98 -2.58 18.96
C TYR A 13 -9.63 -1.97 17.72
N GLN A 14 -10.77 -1.30 17.91
CA GLN A 14 -11.35 -0.46 16.88
C GLN A 14 -10.55 0.84 16.79
N ILE A 15 -10.01 1.13 15.61
CA ILE A 15 -9.15 2.30 15.38
C ILE A 15 -9.77 3.23 14.33
N THR A 16 -9.32 4.47 14.32
CA THR A 16 -9.67 5.45 13.29
C THR A 16 -8.44 5.80 12.48
N LEU A 17 -8.62 5.88 11.17
CA LEU A 17 -7.56 6.20 10.22
C LEU A 17 -7.78 7.62 9.69
N ASP A 18 -6.75 8.46 9.78
CA ASP A 18 -6.75 9.81 9.23
C ASP A 18 -5.75 9.92 8.06
N PRO A 19 -6.25 9.95 6.81
CA PRO A 19 -5.39 10.09 5.63
C PRO A 19 -4.62 11.41 5.58
N GLY A 20 -5.08 12.44 6.28
CA GLY A 20 -4.45 13.76 6.29
C GLY A 20 -3.07 13.77 6.94
N VAL A 21 -2.81 12.86 7.89
CA VAL A 21 -1.51 12.79 8.58
C VAL A 21 -0.50 11.89 7.88
N TRP A 22 -0.94 11.02 6.97
CA TRP A 22 -0.06 10.06 6.28
C TRP A 22 0.96 10.69 5.35
N ILE A 23 0.77 11.96 4.96
CA ILE A 23 1.80 12.70 4.21
C ILE A 23 3.08 12.94 5.03
N PHE A 24 3.04 12.73 6.35
CA PHE A 24 4.22 12.80 7.22
C PHE A 24 4.70 11.43 7.70
N ASP A 25 4.00 10.36 7.30
CA ASP A 25 4.34 8.98 7.65
C ASP A 25 5.50 8.48 6.78
N ASP A 26 6.46 7.81 7.40
CA ASP A 26 7.65 7.26 6.75
C ASP A 26 7.36 5.97 5.98
N ARG A 27 6.23 5.30 6.27
CA ARG A 27 5.79 4.07 5.58
C ARG A 27 5.08 4.35 4.26
N ARG A 28 4.84 5.61 3.91
CA ARG A 28 4.19 5.96 2.64
C ARG A 28 5.04 5.51 1.45
N VAL A 29 4.37 5.14 0.37
CA VAL A 29 4.97 4.69 -0.88
C VAL A 29 4.52 5.58 -2.04
N ASP A 30 5.38 5.71 -3.05
CA ASP A 30 5.06 6.41 -4.29
C ASP A 30 4.37 5.44 -5.27
N LEU A 31 3.07 5.63 -5.47
CA LEU A 31 2.23 4.75 -6.29
C LEU A 31 2.64 4.75 -7.77
N THR A 32 3.35 5.78 -8.24
CA THR A 32 3.85 5.81 -9.64
C THR A 32 4.98 4.81 -9.88
N THR A 33 5.68 4.39 -8.81
CA THR A 33 6.82 3.47 -8.90
C THR A 33 6.55 2.13 -8.24
N TYR A 34 5.67 2.09 -7.23
CA TYR A 34 5.38 0.91 -6.41
C TYR A 34 5.01 -0.31 -7.25
N PHE A 35 4.03 -0.17 -8.15
CA PHE A 35 3.54 -1.29 -8.95
C PHE A 35 4.43 -1.64 -10.15
N ILE A 36 5.28 -0.71 -10.59
CA ILE A 36 6.28 -1.00 -11.64
C ILE A 36 7.37 -1.91 -11.05
N GLN A 37 7.84 -1.58 -9.83
CA GLN A 37 8.84 -2.39 -9.14
C GLN A 37 8.31 -3.77 -8.74
N ASP A 38 7.04 -3.88 -8.32
CA ASP A 38 6.44 -5.17 -7.99
C ASP A 38 6.29 -6.06 -9.24
N ASN A 39 5.90 -5.48 -10.38
CA ASN A 39 5.82 -6.21 -11.64
C ASN A 39 7.22 -6.67 -12.10
N ILE A 40 8.26 -5.84 -11.93
CA ILE A 40 9.65 -6.24 -12.18
C ILE A 40 10.06 -7.39 -11.25
N ARG A 41 9.77 -7.32 -9.94
CA ARG A 41 10.07 -8.41 -9.00
C ARG A 41 9.33 -9.71 -9.32
N LYS A 42 8.05 -9.63 -9.68
CA LYS A 42 7.25 -10.79 -10.10
C LYS A 42 7.77 -11.38 -11.41
N ASN A 43 8.11 -10.54 -12.38
CA ASN A 43 8.67 -10.97 -13.65
C ASN A 43 10.08 -11.56 -13.47
N GLU A 44 10.96 -10.95 -12.68
CA GLU A 44 12.25 -11.51 -12.29
C GLU A 44 12.09 -12.84 -11.55
N LEU A 45 11.12 -12.99 -10.64
CA LEU A 45 10.87 -14.24 -9.93
C LEU A 45 10.30 -15.33 -10.86
N GLU A 46 9.43 -14.96 -11.81
CA GLU A 46 8.91 -15.88 -12.83
C GLU A 46 9.99 -16.29 -13.84
N GLU A 47 10.80 -15.35 -14.32
CA GLU A 47 11.96 -15.59 -15.18
C GLU A 47 13.02 -16.42 -14.44
N TYR A 48 13.29 -16.11 -13.17
CA TYR A 48 14.17 -16.90 -12.30
C TYR A 48 13.60 -18.30 -12.10
N THR A 49 12.31 -18.47 -11.83
CA THR A 49 11.70 -19.82 -11.68
C THR A 49 11.80 -20.63 -12.99
N LYS A 50 11.60 -19.98 -14.15
CA LYS A 50 11.80 -20.60 -15.47
C LYS A 50 13.28 -20.89 -15.78
N ALA A 51 14.20 -20.04 -15.32
CA ALA A 51 15.64 -20.15 -15.55
C ALA A 51 16.34 -21.10 -14.56
N VAL A 52 15.87 -21.22 -13.32
CA VAL A 52 16.43 -22.08 -12.25
C VAL A 52 16.22 -23.56 -12.54
N SER A 53 15.19 -23.93 -13.29
CA SER A 53 15.10 -25.29 -13.87
C SER A 53 16.21 -25.58 -14.91
N LYS A 54 16.99 -24.58 -15.32
CA LYS A 54 18.06 -24.71 -16.34
C LYS A 54 19.44 -24.25 -15.89
N HIS A 55 19.59 -23.55 -14.76
CA HIS A 55 20.81 -22.76 -14.50
C HIS A 55 21.32 -22.71 -13.05
N TRP A 56 21.01 -23.71 -12.22
CA TRP A 56 21.59 -23.88 -10.88
C TRP A 56 23.00 -24.52 -10.87
N ASP A 57 23.78 -24.28 -11.94
CA ASP A 57 25.23 -24.39 -11.95
C ASP A 57 25.75 -23.02 -12.39
N ARG A 58 26.53 -22.37 -11.50
CA ARG A 58 27.48 -21.26 -11.75
C ARG A 58 27.25 -19.96 -10.95
N GLU A 59 27.75 -20.03 -9.73
CA GLU A 59 28.63 -19.05 -9.04
C GLU A 59 28.14 -17.68 -8.55
N ILE A 60 28.42 -17.53 -7.24
CA ILE A 60 28.44 -16.39 -6.32
C ILE A 60 29.57 -15.41 -6.67
N MET A 61 29.34 -14.08 -6.63
CA MET A 61 30.24 -13.13 -5.94
C MET A 61 29.83 -11.64 -6.05
N GLU A 62 30.15 -10.92 -4.96
CA GLU A 62 30.55 -9.51 -4.88
C GLU A 62 29.50 -8.42 -4.57
N GLY A 63 29.70 -7.80 -3.40
CA GLY A 63 28.97 -6.64 -2.89
C GLY A 63 29.60 -5.30 -3.27
N ALA A 64 28.87 -4.22 -3.00
CA ALA A 64 29.33 -2.85 -3.27
C ALA A 64 28.96 -1.88 -2.14
N VAL A 65 29.83 -0.90 -1.92
CA VAL A 65 29.84 0.13 -0.86
C VAL A 65 29.15 1.42 -1.34
N PHE A 66 28.41 2.11 -0.47
CA PHE A 66 27.65 3.35 -0.77
C PHE A 66 28.44 4.65 -0.52
N PRO A 67 28.28 5.71 -1.35
CA PRO A 67 28.81 7.06 -1.09
C PRO A 67 27.74 8.04 -0.50
N PRO A 68 28.13 9.22 0.02
CA PRO A 68 27.30 10.05 0.92
C PRO A 68 26.44 11.11 0.19
N THR A 69 25.15 11.27 0.53
CA THR A 69 24.20 12.15 -0.20
C THR A 69 23.28 13.08 0.62
N LEU A 70 23.56 13.34 1.90
CA LEU A 70 22.60 13.97 2.84
C LEU A 70 22.01 15.37 2.49
N LYS A 71 22.60 16.17 1.59
CA LYS A 71 22.13 17.55 1.29
C LYS A 71 21.25 17.68 0.04
N THR A 72 21.49 16.86 -0.98
CA THR A 72 20.68 16.80 -2.20
C THR A 72 19.37 16.07 -1.97
N GLU A 73 19.38 15.05 -1.11
CA GLU A 73 18.19 14.28 -0.72
C GLU A 73 17.07 15.20 -0.17
N LYS A 74 17.39 16.12 0.75
CA LYS A 74 16.39 17.02 1.36
C LYS A 74 15.66 17.96 0.41
N LYS A 75 16.28 18.39 -0.69
CA LYS A 75 15.60 19.21 -1.72
C LYS A 75 14.69 18.34 -2.59
N PHE A 76 15.19 17.16 -2.97
CA PHE A 76 14.46 16.18 -3.76
C PHE A 76 13.22 15.64 -3.03
N GLU A 77 13.31 15.43 -1.72
CA GLU A 77 12.19 15.02 -0.88
C GLU A 77 11.07 16.08 -0.85
N LYS A 78 11.43 17.38 -0.77
CA LYS A 78 10.43 18.45 -0.78
C LYS A 78 9.69 18.54 -2.11
N GLU A 79 10.38 18.38 -3.23
CA GLU A 79 9.75 18.38 -4.55
C GLU A 79 8.87 17.14 -4.78
N LYS A 80 9.32 15.95 -4.35
CA LYS A 80 8.50 14.72 -4.38
C LYS A 80 7.20 14.86 -3.59
N VAL A 81 7.23 15.49 -2.43
CA VAL A 81 6.01 15.72 -1.62
C VAL A 81 4.99 16.61 -2.36
N LEU A 82 5.47 17.57 -3.16
CA LEU A 82 4.62 18.55 -3.84
C LEU A 82 3.97 18.03 -5.12
N THR A 83 4.47 16.94 -5.71
CA THR A 83 3.96 16.37 -6.97
C THR A 83 3.65 14.88 -6.89
N GLY A 84 3.93 14.24 -5.76
CA GLY A 84 3.83 12.79 -5.62
C GLY A 84 2.41 12.27 -5.48
N THR A 85 2.16 11.11 -6.07
CA THR A 85 0.96 10.30 -5.83
C THR A 85 1.33 9.24 -4.81
N PHE A 86 0.77 9.35 -3.61
CA PHE A 86 1.18 8.57 -2.45
C PHE A 86 0.09 7.63 -1.97
N GLY A 87 0.53 6.45 -1.53
CA GLY A 87 -0.26 5.51 -0.76
C GLY A 87 0.47 5.06 0.49
N ILE A 88 -0.19 4.27 1.32
CA ILE A 88 0.37 3.70 2.54
C ILE A 88 -0.04 2.23 2.67
N PRO A 89 0.84 1.31 3.10
CA PRO A 89 0.47 -0.08 3.32
C PRO A 89 -0.63 -0.22 4.37
N PHE A 90 -1.61 -1.09 4.10
CA PHE A 90 -2.73 -1.36 5.01
C PHE A 90 -2.34 -2.26 6.18
N LYS A 91 -1.47 -3.24 5.95
CA LYS A 91 -1.04 -4.25 6.92
C LYS A 91 -0.74 -3.71 8.32
N PRO A 92 0.02 -2.62 8.52
CA PRO A 92 0.28 -2.12 9.85
C PRO A 92 -0.98 -1.69 10.61
N PHE A 93 -1.99 -1.17 9.92
CA PHE A 93 -3.28 -0.81 10.54
C PHE A 93 -4.08 -2.05 10.91
N LEU A 94 -4.11 -3.06 10.02
CA LEU A 94 -4.73 -4.35 10.29
C LEU A 94 -4.10 -5.02 11.52
N MET A 95 -2.76 -5.10 11.58
CA MET A 95 -2.06 -5.69 12.72
C MET A 95 -2.28 -4.93 14.02
N ASN A 96 -2.29 -3.58 13.96
CA ASN A 96 -2.53 -2.75 15.14
C ASN A 96 -3.95 -2.89 15.69
N ALA A 97 -4.93 -3.24 14.85
CA ALA A 97 -6.29 -3.53 15.30
C ALA A 97 -6.38 -4.86 16.08
N GLU A 98 -5.37 -5.73 15.98
CA GLU A 98 -5.34 -7.09 16.54
C GLU A 98 -6.63 -7.86 16.17
N PRO A 99 -6.77 -8.32 14.90
CA PRO A 99 -7.89 -9.16 14.48
C PRO A 99 -7.99 -10.43 15.32
N ASP A 100 -9.21 -10.87 15.60
CA ASP A 100 -9.43 -12.13 16.31
C ASP A 100 -8.95 -13.32 15.47
N GLU A 101 -8.58 -14.44 16.12
CA GLU A 101 -8.13 -15.65 15.42
C GLU A 101 -9.22 -16.25 14.52
N SER A 102 -10.49 -15.97 14.82
CA SER A 102 -11.64 -16.38 14.02
C SER A 102 -11.95 -15.46 12.83
N ALA A 103 -11.28 -14.30 12.73
CA ALA A 103 -11.46 -13.40 11.61
C ALA A 103 -10.84 -13.99 10.36
N GLU A 104 -11.57 -13.92 9.24
CA GLU A 104 -11.10 -14.45 7.95
C GLU A 104 -11.19 -13.40 6.85
N ILE A 105 -12.12 -12.45 6.99
CA ILE A 105 -12.50 -11.54 5.92
C ILE A 105 -12.35 -10.09 6.36
N VAL A 106 -11.83 -9.27 5.45
CA VAL A 106 -11.88 -7.80 5.54
C VAL A 106 -12.84 -7.29 4.49
N VAL A 107 -13.84 -6.53 4.94
CA VAL A 107 -14.78 -5.83 4.09
C VAL A 107 -14.38 -4.36 3.98
N ILE A 108 -14.13 -3.92 2.75
CA ILE A 108 -13.92 -2.52 2.41
C ILE A 108 -15.29 -1.90 2.14
N GLU A 109 -15.76 -1.07 3.07
CA GLU A 109 -16.99 -0.31 2.91
C GLU A 109 -16.69 0.97 2.12
N SER A 110 -17.23 1.06 0.90
CA SER A 110 -17.13 2.24 0.06
C SER A 110 -18.50 2.85 -0.22
N GLU A 111 -18.53 4.07 -0.77
CA GLU A 111 -19.79 4.66 -1.23
C GLU A 111 -20.44 3.87 -2.38
N ASP A 112 -19.64 3.19 -3.20
CA ASP A 112 -20.12 2.48 -4.39
C ASP A 112 -20.49 1.02 -4.11
N GLY A 113 -20.25 0.53 -2.89
CA GLY A 113 -20.52 -0.84 -2.48
C GLY A 113 -19.49 -1.40 -1.50
N GLU A 114 -19.60 -2.69 -1.23
CA GLU A 114 -18.67 -3.43 -0.38
C GLU A 114 -17.79 -4.36 -1.21
N ALA A 115 -16.48 -4.40 -0.92
CA ALA A 115 -15.57 -5.40 -1.46
C ALA A 115 -15.07 -6.29 -0.32
N ARG A 116 -15.09 -7.61 -0.53
CA ARG A 116 -14.68 -8.59 0.49
C ARG A 116 -13.37 -9.23 0.05
N LEU A 117 -12.42 -9.28 0.96
CA LEU A 117 -11.09 -9.83 0.76
C LEU A 117 -10.76 -10.77 1.90
N THR A 118 -9.97 -11.81 1.63
CA THR A 118 -9.35 -12.59 2.71
C THR A 118 -8.37 -11.71 3.50
N LEU A 119 -8.07 -12.07 4.76
CA LEU A 119 -7.04 -11.36 5.53
C LEU A 119 -5.70 -11.30 4.78
N SER A 120 -5.30 -12.39 4.13
CA SER A 120 -4.04 -12.44 3.37
C SER A 120 -4.03 -11.47 2.19
N GLU A 121 -5.15 -11.31 1.47
CA GLU A 121 -5.26 -10.32 0.40
C GLU A 121 -5.31 -8.89 0.96
N ALA A 122 -5.99 -8.71 2.09
CA ALA A 122 -6.11 -7.43 2.76
C ALA A 122 -4.75 -6.91 3.25
N GLU A 123 -3.87 -7.78 3.75
CA GLU A 123 -2.52 -7.42 4.17
C GLU A 123 -1.71 -6.72 3.07
N GLU A 124 -1.91 -7.13 1.83
CA GLU A 124 -1.16 -6.57 0.69
C GLU A 124 -1.80 -5.27 0.16
N LEU A 125 -2.91 -4.80 0.72
CA LEU A 125 -3.56 -3.56 0.27
C LEU A 125 -2.67 -2.33 0.45
N ILE A 126 -2.74 -1.44 -0.53
CA ILE A 126 -2.18 -0.10 -0.46
C ILE A 126 -3.30 0.93 -0.50
N LEU A 127 -3.31 1.83 0.47
CA LEU A 127 -4.29 2.91 0.59
C LEU A 127 -3.73 4.20 -0.01
N GLY A 128 -4.15 4.54 -1.22
CA GLY A 128 -3.85 5.82 -1.85
C GLY A 128 -4.60 6.97 -1.17
N PHE A 129 -3.89 8.01 -0.79
CA PHE A 129 -4.46 9.17 -0.09
C PHE A 129 -4.09 10.53 -0.71
N SER A 130 -3.11 10.54 -1.61
CA SER A 130 -2.66 11.74 -2.32
C SER A 130 -2.47 11.44 -3.80
N LYS A 131 -2.91 12.38 -4.64
CA LYS A 131 -2.68 12.37 -6.09
C LYS A 131 -2.10 13.71 -6.52
N ASP A 132 -0.98 13.67 -7.24
CA ASP A 132 -0.28 14.85 -7.74
C ASP A 132 -0.01 15.90 -6.63
N GLY A 133 0.42 15.43 -5.46
CA GLY A 133 0.71 16.24 -4.27
C GLY A 133 -0.51 16.78 -3.52
N LYS A 134 -1.73 16.40 -3.91
CA LYS A 134 -2.98 16.87 -3.30
C LYS A 134 -3.75 15.71 -2.64
N PRO A 135 -4.33 15.94 -1.45
CA PRO A 135 -5.27 14.98 -0.86
C PRO A 135 -6.44 14.69 -1.80
N LEU A 136 -6.92 13.45 -1.80
CA LEU A 136 -8.11 13.04 -2.56
C LEU A 136 -9.36 13.72 -1.98
N LYS A 137 -10.07 14.52 -2.80
CA LYS A 137 -11.26 15.28 -2.37
C LYS A 137 -12.56 14.76 -2.98
N GLU A 138 -12.63 14.65 -4.30
CA GLU A 138 -13.88 14.32 -5.01
C GLU A 138 -14.23 12.82 -4.92
N ASP A 139 -13.23 11.95 -4.97
CA ASP A 139 -13.37 10.50 -4.87
C ASP A 139 -12.57 9.90 -3.69
N GLY A 140 -12.21 10.76 -2.74
CA GLY A 140 -11.51 10.41 -1.50
C GLY A 140 -12.46 10.02 -0.36
N PRO A 141 -11.94 9.89 0.88
CA PRO A 141 -10.61 10.34 1.30
C PRO A 141 -9.47 9.34 0.94
N VAL A 142 -9.81 8.09 0.61
CA VAL A 142 -8.84 7.03 0.25
C VAL A 142 -9.31 6.21 -0.95
N HIS A 143 -8.35 5.77 -1.76
CA HIS A 143 -8.49 4.73 -2.77
C HIS A 143 -7.77 3.45 -2.30
N ALA A 144 -8.42 2.30 -2.34
CA ALA A 144 -7.78 1.02 -2.01
C ALA A 144 -7.32 0.30 -3.29
N TYR A 145 -6.03 -0.03 -3.30
CA TYR A 145 -5.35 -0.78 -4.36
C TYR A 145 -4.96 -2.16 -3.83
N PHE A 146 -5.15 -3.20 -4.64
CA PHE A 146 -4.64 -4.54 -4.35
C PHE A 146 -3.12 -4.52 -4.51
N GLY A 147 -2.41 -5.22 -3.61
CA GLY A 147 -0.94 -5.23 -3.61
C GLY A 147 -0.36 -5.81 -4.89
N ASP A 148 -1.10 -6.68 -5.56
CA ASP A 148 -0.72 -7.21 -6.87
C ASP A 148 -0.86 -6.21 -8.03
N GLY A 149 -1.50 -5.07 -7.76
CA GLY A 149 -1.74 -4.02 -8.72
C GLY A 149 -2.78 -4.35 -9.78
N SER A 150 -3.55 -5.44 -9.64
CA SER A 150 -4.57 -5.85 -10.62
C SER A 150 -5.66 -4.79 -10.82
N ASN A 151 -5.95 -3.99 -9.78
CA ASN A 151 -6.94 -2.92 -9.81
C ASN A 151 -6.34 -1.50 -9.96
N GLN A 152 -5.06 -1.35 -10.36
CA GLN A 152 -4.41 -0.03 -10.50
C GLN A 152 -5.20 0.99 -11.32
N ASN A 153 -5.82 0.56 -12.41
CA ASN A 153 -6.59 1.43 -13.30
C ASN A 153 -8.02 1.67 -12.81
N SER A 154 -8.50 0.87 -11.87
CA SER A 154 -9.86 0.92 -11.34
C SER A 154 -9.87 0.59 -9.83
N PRO A 155 -9.25 1.45 -9.00
CA PRO A 155 -9.19 1.21 -7.55
C PRO A 155 -10.57 1.35 -6.91
N ILE A 156 -10.71 0.81 -5.70
CA ILE A 156 -11.91 1.01 -4.90
C ILE A 156 -11.84 2.41 -4.30
N LYS A 157 -12.75 3.30 -4.71
CA LYS A 157 -12.75 4.72 -4.34
C LYS A 157 -13.70 4.99 -3.18
N ARG A 158 -13.67 6.21 -2.62
CA ARG A 158 -14.61 6.65 -1.57
C ARG A 158 -14.73 5.67 -0.41
N VAL A 159 -13.59 5.13 0.05
CA VAL A 159 -13.55 4.20 1.18
C VAL A 159 -13.95 4.94 2.47
N LYS A 160 -14.91 4.38 3.20
CA LYS A 160 -15.49 4.94 4.44
C LYS A 160 -15.12 4.13 5.68
N ALA A 161 -15.00 2.81 5.54
CA ALA A 161 -14.59 1.96 6.65
C ALA A 161 -13.94 0.65 6.18
N PHE A 162 -13.20 0.04 7.09
CA PHE A 162 -12.76 -1.35 7.02
C PHE A 162 -13.45 -2.11 8.14
N ARG A 163 -14.11 -3.21 7.80
CA ARG A 163 -14.81 -4.07 8.76
C ARG A 163 -14.20 -5.47 8.69
N VAL A 164 -13.64 -5.93 9.79
CA VAL A 164 -13.15 -7.30 9.92
C VAL A 164 -14.31 -8.21 10.33
N GLU A 165 -14.43 -9.36 9.69
CA GLU A 165 -15.43 -10.39 9.95
C GLU A 165 -14.73 -11.70 10.32
#